data_AF-A0A8H7EAL4-F1
#
_entry.id   AF-A0A8H7EAL4-F1
#
_cell.length_a   1.000
_cell.length_b   1.000
_cell.length_c   1.000
_cell.angle_alpha   90.00
_cell.angle_beta   90.00
_cell.angle_gamma   90.00
#
_symmetry.space_group_name_H-M   'P 1'
#
loop_
_entity.id
_entity.type
_entity.pdbx_description
1 polymer ?
#
loop_
_entity_poly.entity_id
_entity_poly.type
_entity_poly.pdbx_seq_one_letter_code
_entity_poly.pdbx_strand_id
1 'polypeptide(L)'
;MPVTVKPSPELVGRNSDMTAHSAEELLKKTSEAWSPPYQRIDRRTGKTVKPKHRPIIHSSFGDLDHATVVIPYGNGMVNGIIRAFQQDLHLVLRPDDVWLSILTQFSMFVNANAEQLRAYFVDHEGKKELAIDVRPYPVWDIEMGKFAQEMTAD
;
A
#
# COMPACT_ATOMS: atom_id res chain seq x y z
N MET A 1 22.98 42.14 17.77
CA MET A 1 21.85 41.89 18.69
C MET A 1 21.15 40.62 18.22
N PRO A 2 21.05 39.55 19.03
CA PRO A 2 20.27 38.37 18.64
C PRO A 2 18.78 38.71 18.68
N VAL A 3 18.07 38.39 17.61
CA VAL A 3 16.62 38.57 17.52
C VAL A 3 15.95 37.33 18.11
N THR A 4 15.37 37.47 19.30
CA THR A 4 14.64 36.39 19.97
C THR A 4 13.20 36.40 19.48
N VAL A 5 12.87 35.55 18.50
CA VAL A 5 11.48 35.32 18.09
C VAL A 5 10.82 34.43 19.15
N LYS A 6 9.85 34.98 19.88
CA LYS A 6 8.99 34.19 20.77
C LYS A 6 7.79 33.70 19.96
N PRO A 7 7.69 32.40 19.65
CA PRO A 7 6.51 31.89 18.94
C PRO A 7 5.28 32.08 19.83
N SER A 8 4.22 32.66 19.26
CA SER A 8 2.92 32.81 19.93
C SER A 8 2.25 31.44 20.00
N PRO A 9 2.05 30.85 21.20
CA PRO A 9 1.52 29.50 21.33
C PRO A 9 0.05 29.37 20.88
N GLU A 10 -0.66 30.49 20.71
CA GLU A 10 -2.05 30.53 20.26
C GLU A 10 -2.19 30.45 18.73
N LEU A 11 -1.10 30.68 17.99
CA LEU A 11 -1.01 30.64 16.53
C LEU A 11 -0.41 29.31 16.03
N VAL A 12 -0.49 28.25 16.83
CA VAL A 12 -0.21 26.89 16.34
C VAL A 12 -1.38 26.46 15.47
N GLY A 13 -1.14 26.33 14.16
CA GLY A 13 -2.13 25.84 13.21
C GLY A 13 -2.68 24.50 13.66
N ARG A 14 -4.01 24.39 13.82
CA ARG A 14 -4.65 23.10 14.08
C ARG A 14 -4.55 22.24 12.83
N ASN A 15 -3.98 21.05 12.97
CA ASN A 15 -3.99 20.08 11.89
C ASN A 15 -5.44 19.65 11.62
N SER A 16 -5.94 19.92 10.42
CA SER A 16 -7.31 19.60 9.98
C SER A 16 -7.32 18.47 8.94
N ASP A 17 -6.20 17.77 8.79
CA ASP A 17 -6.06 16.67 7.83
C ASP A 17 -6.88 15.45 8.27
N MET A 18 -7.43 14.73 7.29
CA MET A 18 -8.25 13.54 7.55
C MET A 18 -7.42 12.40 8.14
N THR A 19 -7.85 11.87 9.27
CA THR A 19 -7.20 10.74 9.95
C THR A 19 -7.70 9.42 9.40
N ALA A 20 -6.85 8.39 9.36
CA ALA A 20 -7.27 7.01 9.12
C ALA A 20 -7.57 6.35 10.46
N HIS A 21 -8.64 5.57 10.52
CA HIS A 21 -9.05 4.83 11.72
C HIS A 21 -8.87 3.31 11.57
N SER A 22 -8.53 2.84 10.37
CA SER A 22 -8.24 1.43 10.10
C SER A 22 -7.11 1.30 9.10
N ALA A 23 -6.38 0.18 9.18
CA ALA A 23 -5.38 -0.21 8.19
C ALA A 23 -5.98 -0.34 6.79
N GLU A 24 -7.24 -0.79 6.67
CA GLU A 24 -7.94 -0.86 5.38
C GLU A 24 -8.19 0.54 4.81
N GLU A 25 -8.63 1.47 5.64
CA GLU A 25 -8.85 2.86 5.23
C GLU A 25 -7.55 3.53 4.80
N LEU A 26 -6.47 3.31 5.55
CA LEU A 26 -5.13 3.81 5.25
C LEU A 26 -4.66 3.26 3.90
N LEU A 27 -4.72 1.95 3.70
CA LEU A 27 -4.32 1.31 2.45
C LEU A 27 -5.13 1.82 1.27
N LYS A 28 -6.46 1.97 1.46
CA LYS A 28 -7.35 2.49 0.44
C LYS A 28 -6.91 3.89 -0.01
N LYS A 29 -6.84 4.86 0.92
CA LYS A 29 -6.48 6.25 0.62
C LYS A 29 -5.07 6.39 0.02
N THR A 30 -4.09 5.67 0.55
CA THR A 30 -2.71 5.73 0.04
C THR A 30 -2.57 5.13 -1.36
N SER A 31 -3.36 4.11 -1.67
CA SER A 31 -3.31 3.42 -2.96
C SER A 31 -4.00 4.17 -4.10
N GLU A 32 -4.89 5.12 -3.82
CA GLU A 32 -5.66 5.85 -4.84
C GLU A 32 -4.78 6.58 -5.85
N ALA A 33 -3.61 7.06 -5.43
CA ALA A 33 -2.67 7.76 -6.32
C ALA A 33 -2.03 6.85 -7.38
N TRP A 34 -1.85 5.56 -7.08
CA TRP A 34 -1.06 4.62 -7.89
C TRP A 34 -1.91 3.55 -8.57
N SER A 35 -3.07 3.27 -7.99
CA SER A 35 -4.07 2.37 -8.51
C SER A 35 -5.39 3.12 -8.50
N PRO A 36 -5.55 4.13 -9.39
CA PRO A 36 -6.83 4.82 -9.52
C PRO A 36 -7.91 3.74 -9.70
N PRO A 37 -9.05 3.85 -9.01
CA PRO A 37 -10.12 2.88 -9.14
C PRO A 37 -10.49 2.83 -10.62
N TYR A 38 -10.08 1.76 -11.31
CA TYR A 38 -10.50 1.48 -12.67
C TYR A 38 -11.96 1.06 -12.61
N GLN A 39 -12.83 2.04 -12.42
CA GLN A 39 -14.26 1.84 -12.28
C GLN A 39 -14.83 1.76 -13.69
N ARG A 40 -14.64 0.61 -14.31
CA ARG A 40 -15.16 0.34 -15.64
C ARG A 40 -16.63 -0.03 -15.49
N ILE A 41 -17.49 0.78 -16.11
CA ILE A 41 -18.88 0.38 -16.34
C ILE A 41 -18.83 -0.64 -17.46
N ASP A 42 -19.17 -1.88 -17.13
CA ASP A 42 -19.40 -2.88 -18.18
C ASP A 42 -20.70 -2.51 -18.90
N ARG A 43 -20.56 -1.94 -20.11
CA ARG A 43 -21.70 -1.48 -20.92
C ARG A 43 -22.67 -2.61 -21.27
N ARG A 44 -22.26 -3.88 -21.17
CA ARG A 44 -23.13 -5.05 -21.43
C ARG A 44 -23.96 -5.46 -20.22
N THR A 45 -23.43 -5.33 -19.01
CA THR A 45 -24.11 -5.76 -17.78
C THR A 45 -24.62 -4.62 -16.90
N GLY A 46 -24.25 -3.37 -17.22
CA GLY A 46 -24.57 -2.19 -16.43
C GLY A 46 -23.88 -2.15 -15.06
N LYS A 47 -23.04 -3.13 -14.74
CA LYS A 47 -22.37 -3.25 -13.44
C LYS A 47 -21.06 -2.49 -13.44
N THR A 48 -20.80 -1.81 -12.32
CA THR A 48 -19.49 -1.24 -12.03
C THR A 48 -18.55 -2.36 -11.62
N VAL A 49 -17.49 -2.58 -12.40
CA VAL A 49 -16.40 -3.48 -11.99
C VAL A 49 -15.67 -2.75 -10.86
N LYS A 50 -15.84 -3.24 -9.63
CA LYS A 50 -15.13 -2.72 -8.47
C LYS A 50 -13.67 -3.24 -8.51
N PRO A 51 -12.70 -2.45 -8.03
CA PRO A 51 -11.35 -2.94 -7.84
C PRO A 51 -11.36 -4.17 -6.92
N LYS A 52 -10.50 -5.14 -7.23
CA LYS A 52 -10.37 -6.38 -6.45
C LYS A 52 -9.96 -6.02 -5.02
N HIS A 53 -10.68 -6.53 -4.03
CA HIS A 53 -10.35 -6.33 -2.61
C HIS A 53 -8.94 -6.85 -2.32
N ARG A 54 -8.12 -6.03 -1.62
CA ARG A 54 -6.74 -6.37 -1.26
C ARG A 54 -6.74 -6.87 0.17
N PRO A 55 -6.58 -8.18 0.42
CA PRO A 55 -6.55 -8.70 1.78
C PRO A 55 -5.28 -8.20 2.49
N ILE A 56 -5.46 -7.69 3.70
CA ILE A 56 -4.34 -7.34 4.58
C ILE A 56 -3.97 -8.61 5.34
N ILE A 57 -2.78 -9.16 5.05
CA ILE A 57 -2.28 -10.37 5.71
C ILE A 57 -1.76 -10.03 7.10
N HIS A 58 -1.13 -8.86 7.23
CA HIS A 58 -0.57 -8.37 8.48
C HIS A 58 -0.56 -6.85 8.49
N SER A 59 -0.79 -6.26 9.66
CA SER A 59 -0.71 -4.82 9.87
C SER A 59 -0.13 -4.54 11.25
N SER A 60 0.84 -3.65 11.31
CA SER A 60 1.34 -3.10 12.58
C SER A 60 0.35 -2.09 13.19
N PHE A 61 -0.58 -1.59 12.38
CA PHE A 61 -1.71 -0.79 12.83
C PHE A 61 -2.85 -1.77 13.16
N GLY A 62 -3.14 -1.97 14.45
CA GLY A 62 -4.36 -2.65 14.90
C GLY A 62 -5.61 -1.80 14.62
N ASP A 63 -6.73 -2.07 15.31
CA ASP A 63 -7.77 -1.05 15.46
C ASP A 63 -7.06 0.19 16.00
N LEU A 64 -7.02 1.28 15.21
CA LEU A 64 -6.29 2.49 15.57
C LEU A 64 -7.06 3.13 16.73
N ASP A 65 -6.76 2.72 17.95
CA ASP A 65 -7.21 3.41 19.15
C ASP A 65 -6.84 4.89 19.01
N HIS A 66 -7.74 5.76 19.46
CA HIS A 66 -7.68 7.23 19.32
C HIS A 66 -6.35 7.90 19.72
N ALA A 67 -5.44 7.16 20.35
CA ALA A 67 -4.10 7.59 20.72
C ALA A 67 -3.14 7.73 19.53
N THR A 68 -3.28 6.94 18.46
CA THR A 68 -2.36 6.99 17.30
C THR A 68 -3.05 7.59 16.09
N VAL A 69 -2.81 8.88 15.87
CA VAL A 69 -3.36 9.61 14.73
C VAL A 69 -2.45 9.43 13.51
N VAL A 70 -2.88 8.61 12.55
CA VAL A 70 -2.18 8.43 11.26
C VAL A 70 -2.92 9.18 10.17
N ILE A 71 -2.21 10.03 9.44
CA ILE A 71 -2.78 10.80 8.33
C ILE A 71 -2.29 10.19 7.01
N PRO A 72 -3.17 9.56 6.23
CA PRO A 72 -2.81 9.02 4.93
C PRO A 72 -2.74 10.15 3.89
N TYR A 73 -1.60 10.26 3.20
CA TYR A 73 -1.48 11.09 2.00
C TYR A 73 -1.23 10.21 0.77
N GLY A 74 -1.73 10.64 -0.39
CA GLY A 74 -1.22 10.16 -1.67
C GLY A 74 0.27 10.50 -1.77
N ASN A 75 1.11 9.58 -2.25
CA ASN A 75 2.57 9.75 -2.29
C ASN A 75 3.18 10.08 -0.91
N GLY A 76 2.74 9.34 0.12
CA GLY A 76 3.03 9.64 1.54
C GLY A 76 4.50 9.83 1.88
N MET A 77 5.42 9.11 1.23
CA MET A 77 6.86 9.30 1.45
C MET A 77 7.33 10.70 1.00
N VAL A 78 7.02 11.11 -0.23
CA VAL A 78 7.44 12.40 -0.78
C VAL A 78 6.82 13.55 0.01
N ASN A 79 5.51 13.45 0.29
CA ASN A 79 4.80 14.46 1.08
C ASN A 79 5.31 14.53 2.52
N GLY A 80 5.70 13.40 3.12
CA GLY A 80 6.32 13.34 4.43
C GLY A 80 7.67 14.07 4.47
N ILE A 81 8.52 13.86 3.45
CA ILE A 81 9.82 14.56 3.33
C ILE A 81 9.62 16.07 3.21
N ILE A 82 8.72 16.50 2.31
CA ILE A 82 8.43 17.92 2.09
C ILE A 82 7.91 18.57 3.38
N ARG A 83 6.99 17.91 4.09
CA ARG A 83 6.47 18.43 5.36
C ARG A 83 7.53 18.49 6.44
N ALA A 84 8.37 17.45 6.57
CA ALA A 84 9.46 17.47 7.53
C ALA A 84 10.41 18.64 7.27
N PHE A 85 10.72 18.91 6.00
CA PHE A 85 11.51 20.08 5.61
C PHE A 85 10.80 21.41 5.94
N GLN A 86 9.51 21.56 5.60
CA GLN A 86 8.74 22.79 5.83
C GLN A 86 8.51 23.10 7.31
N GLN A 87 8.51 22.08 8.17
CA GLN A 87 8.23 22.20 9.60
C GLN A 87 9.50 22.09 10.45
N ASP A 88 10.70 22.13 9.83
CA ASP A 88 12.00 21.97 10.49
C ASP A 88 12.08 20.72 11.39
N LEU A 89 11.40 19.64 11.00
CA LEU A 89 11.39 18.38 11.74
C LEU A 89 12.64 17.55 11.42
N HIS A 90 13.19 16.89 12.44
CA HIS A 90 14.29 15.96 12.25
C HIS A 90 13.82 14.67 11.56
N LEU A 91 14.09 14.56 10.27
CA LEU A 91 13.81 13.37 9.47
C LEU A 91 15.05 12.48 9.39
N VAL A 92 14.90 11.22 9.82
CA VAL A 92 15.91 10.17 9.64
C VAL A 92 15.36 9.15 8.66
N LEU A 93 16.04 8.98 7.52
CA LEU A 93 15.71 7.98 6.51
C LEU A 93 16.80 6.92 6.48
N ARG A 94 16.42 5.64 6.59
CA ARG A 94 17.32 4.54 6.29
C ARG A 94 17.22 4.21 4.79
N PRO A 95 18.29 3.67 4.18
CA PRO A 95 18.24 3.23 2.79
C PRO A 95 17.07 2.28 2.49
N ASP A 96 16.77 1.37 3.42
CA ASP A 96 15.65 0.43 3.33
C ASP A 96 14.28 1.11 3.23
N ASP A 97 14.08 2.24 3.93
CA ASP A 97 12.81 2.97 3.89
C ASP A 97 12.56 3.54 2.47
N VAL A 98 13.64 3.93 1.78
CA VAL A 98 13.60 4.38 0.38
C VAL A 98 13.28 3.21 -0.54
N TRP A 99 13.98 2.08 -0.41
CA TRP A 99 13.74 0.90 -1.24
C TRP A 99 12.33 0.34 -1.07
N LEU A 100 11.84 0.25 0.18
CA LEU A 100 10.49 -0.21 0.47
C LEU A 100 9.44 0.71 -0.15
N SER A 101 9.65 2.03 -0.10
CA SER A 101 8.74 2.98 -0.74
C SER A 101 8.65 2.80 -2.27
N ILE A 102 9.77 2.52 -2.93
CA ILE A 102 9.82 2.34 -4.38
C ILE A 102 9.12 1.03 -4.75
N LEU A 103 9.47 -0.06 -4.05
CA LEU A 103 8.92 -1.38 -4.31
C LEU A 103 7.42 -1.45 -4.06
N THR A 104 6.93 -0.81 -2.99
CA THR A 104 5.49 -0.76 -2.68
C THR A 104 4.71 -0.01 -3.75
N GLN A 105 5.17 1.18 -4.17
CA GLN A 105 4.54 1.96 -5.24
C GLN A 105 4.59 1.22 -6.58
N PHE A 106 5.74 0.64 -6.93
CA PHE A 106 5.91 -0.15 -8.14
C PHE A 106 4.98 -1.37 -8.17
N SER A 107 4.87 -2.11 -7.06
CA SER A 107 3.96 -3.24 -6.93
C SER A 107 2.51 -2.82 -7.13
N MET A 108 2.08 -1.70 -6.55
CA MET A 108 0.72 -1.17 -6.78
C MET A 108 0.48 -0.83 -8.25
N PHE A 109 1.47 -0.24 -8.93
CA PHE A 109 1.40 0.10 -10.34
C PHE A 109 1.32 -1.14 -11.25
N VAL A 110 2.15 -2.16 -11.01
CA VAL A 110 2.14 -3.42 -11.76
C VAL A 110 0.80 -4.12 -11.58
N ASN A 111 0.28 -4.19 -10.36
CA ASN A 111 -1.02 -4.79 -10.08
C ASN A 111 -2.18 -4.05 -10.75
N ALA A 112 -2.11 -2.71 -10.86
CA ALA A 112 -3.12 -1.92 -11.56
C ALA A 112 -3.07 -2.12 -13.10
N ASN A 113 -1.88 -2.36 -13.66
CA ASN A 113 -1.64 -2.51 -15.09
C ASN A 113 -1.29 -3.95 -15.50
N ALA A 114 -1.76 -4.93 -14.73
CA ALA A 114 -1.30 -6.32 -14.83
C ALA A 114 -1.46 -6.92 -16.23
N GLU A 115 -2.53 -6.59 -16.96
CA GLU A 115 -2.74 -7.09 -18.33
C GLU A 115 -1.79 -6.45 -19.36
N GLN A 116 -1.47 -5.16 -19.21
CA GLN A 116 -0.57 -4.47 -20.13
C GLN A 116 0.89 -4.91 -19.92
N LEU A 117 1.25 -5.15 -18.66
CA LEU A 117 2.60 -5.54 -18.28
C LEU A 117 2.79 -7.06 -18.29
N ARG A 118 1.75 -7.83 -18.60
CA ARG A 118 1.74 -9.28 -18.56
C ARG A 118 2.89 -9.90 -19.35
N ALA A 119 3.12 -9.42 -20.57
CA ALA A 119 4.15 -9.93 -21.47
C ALA A 119 5.58 -9.82 -20.89
N TYR A 120 5.80 -8.97 -19.89
CA TYR A 120 7.10 -8.85 -19.23
C TYR A 120 7.29 -9.79 -18.04
N PHE A 121 6.20 -10.29 -17.44
CA PHE A 121 6.23 -11.05 -16.19
C PHE A 121 5.73 -12.49 -16.33
N VAL A 122 4.97 -12.81 -17.38
CA VAL A 122 4.31 -14.10 -17.55
C VAL A 122 4.49 -14.58 -19.00
N ASP A 123 4.99 -15.80 -19.17
CA ASP A 123 5.28 -16.41 -20.48
C ASP A 123 4.03 -16.96 -21.21
N HIS A 124 2.90 -17.06 -20.51
CA HIS A 124 1.67 -17.60 -21.06
C HIS A 124 0.56 -16.55 -21.23
N GLU A 125 -0.25 -16.72 -22.28
CA GLU A 125 -1.49 -15.95 -22.47
C GLU A 125 -2.60 -16.45 -21.52
N GLY A 126 -3.50 -15.55 -21.12
CA GLY A 126 -4.68 -15.90 -20.32
C GLY A 126 -4.36 -16.39 -18.90
N LYS A 127 -5.21 -17.23 -18.30
CA LYS A 127 -4.95 -17.76 -16.95
C LYS A 127 -4.71 -19.26 -17.04
N LYS A 128 -3.55 -19.71 -16.54
CA LYS A 128 -3.26 -21.13 -16.34
C LYS A 128 -3.68 -21.48 -14.91
N GLU A 129 -4.53 -22.48 -14.77
CA GLU A 129 -4.92 -23.00 -13.46
C GLU A 129 -3.83 -23.96 -12.97
N LEU A 130 -3.32 -23.71 -11.77
CA LEU A 130 -2.37 -24.57 -11.09
C LEU A 130 -3.08 -25.20 -9.90
N ALA A 131 -3.14 -26.53 -9.87
CA ALA A 131 -3.71 -27.30 -8.77
C ALA A 131 -2.60 -28.11 -8.10
N ILE A 132 -2.36 -27.84 -6.81
CA ILE A 132 -1.34 -28.52 -6.01
C ILE A 132 -2.05 -29.39 -4.97
N ASP A 133 -1.72 -30.67 -4.94
CA ASP A 133 -2.23 -31.57 -3.90
C ASP A 133 -1.31 -31.49 -2.67
N VAL A 134 -1.84 -30.95 -1.58
CA VAL A 134 -1.12 -30.72 -0.31
C VAL A 134 -1.43 -31.77 0.75
N ARG A 135 -2.20 -32.81 0.41
CA ARG A 135 -2.53 -33.89 1.35
C ARG A 135 -1.29 -34.74 1.68
N PRO A 136 -1.16 -35.22 2.93
CA PRO A 136 -2.14 -35.20 4.02
C PRO A 136 -2.08 -33.97 4.95
N TYR A 137 -1.21 -32.99 4.68
CA TYR A 137 -0.97 -31.90 5.62
C TYR A 137 -2.04 -30.81 5.52
N PRO A 138 -2.54 -30.28 6.66
CA PRO A 138 -3.42 -29.12 6.64
C PRO A 138 -2.65 -27.85 6.25
N VAL A 139 -3.35 -26.83 5.72
CA VAL A 139 -2.74 -25.63 5.12
C VAL A 139 -1.74 -24.90 6.02
N TRP A 140 -1.96 -24.92 7.33
CA TRP A 140 -1.10 -24.27 8.32
C TRP A 140 0.15 -25.08 8.72
N ASP A 141 0.26 -26.34 8.31
CA ASP A 141 1.38 -27.24 8.61
C ASP A 141 2.15 -27.65 7.34
N ILE A 142 1.92 -26.93 6.24
CA ILE A 142 2.60 -27.17 4.95
C ILE A 142 4.07 -26.71 5.05
N GLU A 143 4.98 -27.57 4.61
CA GLU A 143 6.37 -27.21 4.37
C GLU A 143 6.46 -26.26 3.16
N MET A 144 6.55 -24.94 3.44
CA MET A 144 6.53 -23.89 2.41
C MET A 144 7.63 -24.03 1.35
N GLY A 145 8.77 -24.64 1.70
CA GLY A 145 9.86 -24.89 0.76
C GLY A 145 9.49 -25.88 -0.33
N LYS A 146 8.91 -27.04 0.03
CA LYS A 146 8.42 -28.02 -0.94
C LYS A 146 7.23 -27.49 -1.73
N PHE A 147 6.33 -26.78 -1.06
CA PHE A 147 5.19 -26.14 -1.73
C PHE A 147 5.62 -25.14 -2.80
N ALA A 148 6.64 -24.32 -2.53
CA ALA A 148 7.19 -23.39 -3.51
C ALA A 148 7.83 -24.11 -4.71
N GLN A 149 8.46 -25.28 -4.50
CA GLN A 149 9.00 -26.09 -5.60
C GLN A 149 7.89 -26.63 -6.49
N GLU A 150 6.83 -27.19 -5.91
CA GLU A 150 5.64 -27.65 -6.64
C GLU A 150 4.93 -26.51 -7.38
N MET A 151 4.99 -25.28 -6.86
CA MET A 151 4.49 -24.09 -7.55
C MET A 151 5.27 -23.71 -8.81
N THR A 152 6.50 -24.20 -8.94
CA THR A 152 7.38 -23.95 -10.08
C THR A 152 7.59 -25.17 -10.97
N ALA A 153 7.04 -26.33 -10.58
CA ALA A 153 7.13 -27.57 -11.33
C ALA A 153 6.10 -27.53 -12.48
N ASP A 154 6.46 -26.81 -13.54
CA ASP A 154 5.64 -26.64 -14.75
C ASP A 154 6.54 -26.63 -15.99
#